data_AF-A0AAD4I8G3-F1
#
_entry.id   AF-A0AAD4I8G3-F1
#
_cell.length_a   1.000
_cell.length_b   1.000
_cell.length_c   1.000
_cell.angle_alpha   90.00
_cell.angle_beta   90.00
_cell.angle_gamma   90.00
#
_symmetry.space_group_name_H-M   'P 1'
#
loop_
_entity.id
_entity.type
_entity.pdbx_description
1 polymer ?
#
loop_
_entity_poly.entity_id
_entity_poly.type
_entity_poly.pdbx_seq_one_letter_code
_entity_poly.pdbx_strand_id
1 'polypeptide(L)'
;MAPNKIIIDTDPGVDDILAMLLAFSAKSEELDILMLSLTFGNVEVKNCLRNVVTLFHYIEKERAWRKENGRPEGFETLNTRKPIVAVGAEEPLAEHMMVADFFHGVDGLGGIHLSHPHLSPEETWKSLFTPQPRNLTAEEGAALQKVKEKHKLFTPSLKPAHEVMLDLLRENEAGTVTIVAVGPLTNLALAAAKEPEVFLRVKEVVVMGGAIDAPGNMTPGAEFNTYADSIASARVFALTSANPHLTMPPAISNNKKQQLPPYPEKLSKRLTIKLFPLDTTELHVLPKAMYEDYINLKPIKGSPIAEWTSLFLDATFKKNASLNPQQDPTKAGLQLHDPLTIWYALCSGNSAWKFKEEDVRVETSGQWTR
;
A
#
# COMPACT_ATOMS: atom_id res chain seq x y z
N MET A 1 13.88 -19.82 9.67
CA MET A 1 12.40 -19.86 9.58
C MET A 1 12.03 -19.63 8.13
N ALA A 2 10.84 -20.07 7.67
CA ALA A 2 10.37 -19.69 6.34
C ALA A 2 10.14 -18.17 6.28
N PRO A 3 10.32 -17.51 5.11
CA PRO A 3 10.05 -16.09 4.98
C PRO A 3 8.57 -15.79 5.25
N ASN A 4 8.29 -14.60 5.78
CA ASN A 4 6.91 -14.16 5.96
C ASN A 4 6.31 -13.84 4.58
N LYS A 5 5.26 -14.57 4.21
CA LYS A 5 4.53 -14.32 2.97
C LYS A 5 3.57 -13.16 3.16
N ILE A 6 3.70 -12.12 2.34
CA ILE A 6 2.89 -10.92 2.46
C ILE A 6 2.18 -10.54 1.16
N ILE A 7 0.98 -9.98 1.31
CA ILE A 7 0.30 -9.17 0.30
C ILE A 7 0.35 -7.72 0.80
N ILE A 8 0.76 -6.78 -0.03
CA ILE A 8 0.73 -5.36 0.29
C ILE A 8 -0.47 -4.75 -0.44
N ASP A 9 -1.46 -4.25 0.29
CA ASP A 9 -2.61 -3.51 -0.24
C ASP A 9 -2.40 -2.02 0.00
N THR A 10 -2.30 -1.23 -1.06
CA THR A 10 -1.65 0.09 -1.04
C THR A 10 -2.25 1.03 -2.09
N ASP A 11 -2.16 2.33 -1.83
CA ASP A 11 -2.53 3.45 -2.70
C ASP A 11 -1.32 4.38 -2.96
N PRO A 12 -0.28 3.86 -3.66
CA PRO A 12 1.07 4.40 -3.72
C PRO A 12 1.23 5.93 -3.72
N GLY A 13 1.40 6.50 -2.53
CA GLY A 13 1.92 7.84 -2.28
C GLY A 13 3.40 7.80 -1.87
N VAL A 14 3.87 8.90 -1.28
CA VAL A 14 5.28 9.04 -0.86
C VAL A 14 5.68 7.97 0.16
N ASP A 15 4.84 7.73 1.18
CA ASP A 15 5.18 6.83 2.27
C ASP A 15 5.01 5.35 1.88
N ASP A 16 4.00 5.02 1.07
CA ASP A 16 3.85 3.71 0.43
C ASP A 16 5.07 3.30 -0.40
N ILE A 17 5.63 4.24 -1.16
CA ILE A 17 6.83 3.98 -1.97
C ILE A 17 8.01 3.65 -1.05
N LEU A 18 8.17 4.34 0.07
CA LEU A 18 9.19 4.00 1.08
C LEU A 18 8.92 2.62 1.70
N ALA A 19 7.66 2.29 1.99
CA ALA A 19 7.27 1.01 2.54
C ALA A 19 7.58 -0.15 1.58
N MET A 20 7.23 0.00 0.30
CA MET A 20 7.55 -0.97 -0.74
C MET A 20 9.06 -1.07 -0.98
N LEU A 21 9.80 0.04 -0.95
CA LEU A 21 11.26 0.03 -1.04
C LEU A 21 11.90 -0.75 0.12
N LEU A 22 11.41 -0.55 1.34
CA LEU A 22 11.83 -1.33 2.51
C LEU A 22 11.52 -2.81 2.33
N ALA A 23 10.31 -3.15 1.89
CA ALA A 23 9.88 -4.52 1.64
C ALA A 23 10.75 -5.20 0.59
N PHE A 24 10.99 -4.54 -0.54
CA PHE A 24 11.79 -5.11 -1.62
C PHE A 24 13.26 -5.25 -1.23
N SER A 25 13.79 -4.33 -0.41
CA SER A 25 15.17 -4.36 0.08
C SER A 25 15.47 -5.49 1.07
N ALA A 26 14.43 -6.15 1.58
CA ALA A 26 14.57 -7.30 2.47
C ALA A 26 15.30 -8.47 1.82
N LYS A 27 15.80 -9.38 2.66
CA LYS A 27 16.36 -10.64 2.17
C LYS A 27 15.25 -11.64 1.83
N SER A 28 15.56 -12.57 0.94
CA SER A 28 14.60 -13.60 0.51
C SER A 28 14.16 -14.57 1.62
N GLU A 29 14.97 -14.73 2.66
CA GLU A 29 14.63 -15.51 3.85
C GLU A 29 13.77 -14.74 4.87
N GLU A 30 13.60 -13.43 4.71
CA GLU A 30 12.82 -12.56 5.60
C GLU A 30 11.40 -12.36 5.07
N LEU A 31 11.24 -12.00 3.79
CA LEU A 31 9.96 -11.72 3.15
C LEU A 31 9.79 -12.42 1.79
N ASP A 32 8.57 -12.90 1.55
CA ASP A 32 8.07 -13.34 0.24
C ASP A 32 6.86 -12.48 -0.15
N ILE A 33 7.04 -11.53 -1.08
CA ILE A 33 6.01 -10.56 -1.47
C ILE A 33 5.18 -11.16 -2.61
N LEU A 34 4.00 -11.65 -2.28
CA LEU A 34 3.12 -12.36 -3.21
C LEU A 34 2.48 -11.39 -4.22
N MET A 35 2.04 -10.23 -3.74
CA MET A 35 1.21 -9.31 -4.49
C MET A 35 1.33 -7.88 -3.99
N LEU A 36 1.28 -6.94 -4.93
CA LEU A 36 0.90 -5.55 -4.73
C LEU A 36 -0.54 -5.37 -5.22
N SER A 37 -1.44 -5.14 -4.27
CA SER A 37 -2.86 -4.90 -4.47
C SER A 37 -3.09 -3.39 -4.46
N LEU A 38 -3.54 -2.83 -5.57
CA LEU A 38 -3.68 -1.36 -5.70
C LEU A 38 -5.12 -0.93 -5.43
N THR A 39 -5.29 0.12 -4.65
CA THR A 39 -6.57 0.81 -4.44
C THR A 39 -6.44 2.31 -4.67
N PHE A 40 -7.55 3.00 -4.82
CA PHE A 40 -7.61 4.46 -4.70
C PHE A 40 -7.29 4.88 -3.26
N GLY A 41 -6.91 6.15 -3.08
CA GLY A 41 -6.71 6.77 -1.77
C GLY A 41 -5.97 8.09 -1.95
N ASN A 42 -4.67 8.12 -1.68
CA ASN A 42 -3.80 9.27 -1.90
C ASN A 42 -3.99 9.89 -3.28
N VAL A 43 -4.11 9.03 -4.30
CA VAL A 43 -4.47 9.38 -5.67
C VAL A 43 -5.41 8.36 -6.29
N GLU A 44 -5.90 8.66 -7.49
CA GLU A 44 -6.66 7.70 -8.31
C GLU A 44 -5.83 6.43 -8.57
N VAL A 45 -6.48 5.26 -8.59
CA VAL A 45 -5.77 3.97 -8.72
C VAL A 45 -4.92 3.85 -10.01
N LYS A 46 -5.25 4.60 -11.06
CA LYS A 46 -4.45 4.68 -12.29
C LYS A 46 -3.09 5.35 -12.05
N ASN A 47 -3.05 6.36 -11.20
CA ASN A 47 -1.80 7.00 -10.76
C ASN A 47 -1.05 6.09 -9.78
N CYS A 48 -1.75 5.39 -8.88
CA CYS A 48 -1.15 4.35 -8.04
C CYS A 48 -0.38 3.31 -8.89
N LEU A 49 -1.00 2.82 -9.96
CA LEU A 49 -0.36 1.89 -10.90
C LEU A 49 0.87 2.51 -11.57
N ARG A 50 0.77 3.77 -12.03
CA ARG A 50 1.91 4.49 -12.61
C ARG A 50 3.08 4.62 -11.62
N ASN A 51 2.79 4.89 -10.35
CA ASN A 51 3.78 5.02 -9.29
C ASN A 51 4.51 3.69 -9.04
N VAL A 52 3.77 2.57 -8.99
CA VAL A 52 4.35 1.22 -8.82
C VAL A 52 5.19 0.81 -10.03
N VAL A 53 4.73 1.07 -11.26
CA VAL A 53 5.54 0.78 -12.45
C VAL A 53 6.81 1.64 -12.48
N THR A 54 6.71 2.90 -12.04
CA THR A 54 7.87 3.80 -11.90
C THR A 54 8.84 3.29 -10.85
N LEU A 55 8.35 2.80 -9.71
CA LEU A 55 9.17 2.16 -8.68
C LEU A 55 10.00 1.00 -9.26
N PHE A 56 9.36 0.06 -9.97
CA PHE A 56 10.08 -1.06 -10.58
C PHE A 56 11.11 -0.60 -11.62
N HIS A 57 10.80 0.42 -12.42
CA HIS A 57 11.74 1.02 -13.36
C HIS A 57 12.99 1.57 -12.66
N TYR A 58 12.82 2.23 -11.53
CA TYR A 58 13.96 2.74 -10.74
C TYR A 58 14.72 1.65 -9.98
N ILE A 59 14.05 0.61 -9.52
CA ILE A 59 14.72 -0.57 -8.95
C ILE A 59 15.62 -1.24 -10.00
N GLU A 60 15.16 -1.38 -11.25
CA GLU A 60 15.98 -1.97 -12.32
C GLU A 60 17.22 -1.11 -12.62
N LYS A 61 17.04 0.22 -12.72
CA LYS A 61 18.17 1.15 -12.90
C LYS A 61 19.15 1.08 -11.72
N GLU A 62 18.63 1.04 -10.49
CA GLU A 62 19.45 0.96 -9.28
C GLU A 62 20.26 -0.34 -9.23
N ARG A 63 19.66 -1.49 -9.60
CA ARG A 63 20.36 -2.77 -9.70
C ARG A 63 21.48 -2.74 -10.73
N ALA A 64 21.23 -2.18 -11.91
CA ALA A 64 22.24 -2.01 -12.95
C ALA A 64 23.40 -1.12 -12.46
N TRP A 65 23.09 0.05 -11.91
CA TRP A 65 24.07 0.97 -11.35
C TRP A 65 24.88 0.34 -10.21
N ARG A 66 24.25 -0.40 -9.30
CA ARG A 66 24.93 -1.13 -8.22
C ARG A 66 25.96 -2.11 -8.76
N LYS A 67 25.57 -2.90 -9.76
CA LYS A 67 26.46 -3.87 -10.42
C LYS A 67 27.66 -3.19 -11.08
N GLU A 68 27.42 -2.10 -11.81
CA GLU A 68 28.48 -1.31 -12.45
C GLU A 68 29.46 -0.69 -11.44
N ASN A 69 28.99 -0.41 -10.23
CA ASN A 69 29.78 0.15 -9.13
C ASN A 69 30.27 -0.90 -8.12
N GLY A 70 30.25 -2.20 -8.47
CA GLY A 70 30.78 -3.27 -7.63
C GLY A 70 30.04 -3.50 -6.31
N ARG A 71 28.77 -3.10 -6.24
CA ARG A 71 27.89 -3.27 -5.07
C ARG A 71 27.01 -4.52 -5.22
N PRO A 72 26.56 -5.13 -4.11
CA PRO A 72 25.51 -6.14 -4.17
C PRO A 72 24.28 -5.60 -4.90
N GLU A 73 23.72 -6.39 -5.81
CA GLU A 73 22.57 -6.01 -6.65
C GLU A 73 21.38 -5.54 -5.79
N GLY A 74 21.17 -6.22 -4.65
CA GLY A 74 20.11 -5.89 -3.69
C GLY A 74 18.71 -6.27 -4.17
N PHE A 75 17.72 -5.89 -3.37
CA PHE A 75 16.31 -6.18 -3.60
C PHE A 75 16.00 -7.68 -3.75
N GLU A 76 16.60 -8.54 -2.92
CA GLU A 76 16.67 -9.99 -3.13
C GLU A 76 15.31 -10.69 -3.21
N THR A 77 14.29 -10.14 -2.54
CA THR A 77 12.90 -10.59 -2.67
C THR A 77 12.45 -10.72 -4.14
N LEU A 78 12.83 -9.77 -4.99
CA LEU A 78 12.49 -9.76 -6.42
C LEU A 78 13.25 -10.79 -7.27
N ASN A 79 14.30 -11.41 -6.72
CA ASN A 79 15.00 -12.51 -7.37
C ASN A 79 14.30 -13.84 -7.15
N THR A 80 13.59 -13.98 -6.03
CA THR A 80 12.87 -15.21 -5.68
C THR A 80 11.45 -15.21 -6.21
N ARG A 81 10.76 -14.06 -6.14
CA ARG A 81 9.41 -13.91 -6.65
C ARG A 81 9.21 -12.57 -7.32
N LYS A 82 8.55 -12.60 -8.48
CA LYS A 82 7.93 -11.42 -9.09
C LYS A 82 6.56 -11.22 -8.47
N PRO A 83 6.33 -10.16 -7.67
CA PRO A 83 5.01 -9.92 -7.10
C PRO A 83 3.98 -9.76 -8.22
N ILE A 84 2.76 -10.24 -7.97
CA ILE A 84 1.64 -9.93 -8.85
C ILE A 84 1.23 -8.48 -8.59
N VAL A 85 1.08 -7.67 -9.63
CA VAL A 85 0.52 -6.33 -9.53
C VAL A 85 -0.90 -6.40 -10.06
N ALA A 86 -1.88 -6.06 -9.22
CA ALA A 86 -3.29 -6.08 -9.60
C ALA A 86 -3.97 -4.76 -9.24
N VAL A 87 -4.74 -4.24 -10.18
CA VAL A 87 -5.55 -3.03 -10.01
C VAL A 87 -6.86 -3.41 -9.33
N GLY A 88 -7.19 -2.75 -8.23
CA GLY A 88 -8.37 -3.01 -7.41
C GLY A 88 -9.42 -1.93 -7.54
N ALA A 89 -10.00 -1.54 -6.40
CA ALA A 89 -11.06 -0.55 -6.31
C ALA A 89 -10.62 0.82 -6.86
N GLU A 90 -11.49 1.43 -7.67
CA GLU A 90 -11.31 2.80 -8.19
C GLU A 90 -11.98 3.86 -7.31
N GLU A 91 -12.93 3.46 -6.46
CA GLU A 91 -13.77 4.35 -5.64
C GLU A 91 -14.14 3.67 -4.31
N PRO A 92 -14.50 4.42 -3.26
CA PRO A 92 -15.00 3.86 -2.00
C PRO A 92 -16.36 3.18 -2.17
N LEU A 93 -16.71 2.28 -1.25
CA LEU A 93 -17.94 1.47 -1.33
C LEU A 93 -19.22 2.31 -1.38
N ALA A 94 -19.30 3.36 -0.56
CA ALA A 94 -20.52 4.14 -0.39
C ALA A 94 -20.30 5.65 -0.41
N GLU A 95 -19.07 6.13 -0.32
CA GLU A 95 -18.78 7.53 -0.08
C GLU A 95 -18.37 8.26 -1.37
N HIS A 96 -18.10 9.55 -1.28
CA HIS A 96 -17.48 10.27 -2.39
C HIS A 96 -15.97 10.05 -2.33
N MET A 97 -15.37 9.72 -3.48
CA MET A 97 -13.93 9.59 -3.57
C MET A 97 -13.27 10.92 -3.19
N MET A 98 -12.35 10.86 -2.25
CA MET A 98 -11.45 11.96 -1.91
C MET A 98 -10.03 11.49 -2.20
N VAL A 99 -9.22 12.38 -2.76
CA VAL A 99 -7.79 12.16 -2.98
C VAL A 99 -6.99 13.13 -2.12
N ALA A 100 -5.81 12.73 -1.64
CA ALA A 100 -4.92 13.57 -0.84
C ALA A 100 -3.89 14.33 -1.70
N ASP A 101 -4.33 14.80 -2.87
CA ASP A 101 -3.48 15.52 -3.85
C ASP A 101 -2.85 16.80 -3.28
N PHE A 102 -3.49 17.43 -2.28
CA PHE A 102 -2.93 18.58 -1.57
C PHE A 102 -1.65 18.24 -0.80
N PHE A 103 -1.52 17.02 -0.27
CA PHE A 103 -0.36 16.58 0.51
C PHE A 103 0.66 15.86 -0.37
N HIS A 104 0.18 14.95 -1.22
CA HIS A 104 1.02 14.08 -2.04
C HIS A 104 1.23 14.59 -3.47
N GLY A 105 0.61 15.70 -3.90
CA GLY A 105 0.60 16.14 -5.30
C GLY A 105 -0.41 15.36 -6.15
N VAL A 106 -0.75 15.91 -7.34
CA VAL A 106 -1.77 15.34 -8.25
C VAL A 106 -1.46 13.91 -8.70
N ASP A 107 -0.18 13.53 -8.68
CA ASP A 107 0.30 12.21 -9.04
C ASP A 107 0.70 11.33 -7.84
N GLY A 108 0.59 11.83 -6.61
CA GLY A 108 0.92 11.11 -5.38
C GLY A 108 2.41 11.20 -4.98
N LEU A 109 3.24 11.81 -5.82
CA LEU A 109 4.69 11.92 -5.64
C LEU A 109 5.20 13.37 -5.85
N GLY A 110 4.43 14.36 -5.45
CA GLY A 110 4.79 15.78 -5.50
C GLY A 110 4.73 16.40 -6.91
N GLY A 111 4.07 15.76 -7.87
CA GLY A 111 3.95 16.22 -9.25
C GLY A 111 5.16 15.89 -10.13
N ILE A 112 5.98 14.91 -9.76
CA ILE A 112 7.19 14.51 -10.51
C ILE A 112 6.87 14.03 -11.92
N HIS A 113 5.71 13.40 -12.14
CA HIS A 113 5.31 12.88 -13.45
C HIS A 113 5.03 13.99 -14.46
N LEU A 114 4.61 15.16 -13.99
CA LEU A 114 4.38 16.35 -14.81
C LEU A 114 5.63 17.21 -14.92
N SER A 115 6.33 17.45 -13.81
CA SER A 115 7.51 18.33 -13.76
C SER A 115 8.76 17.69 -14.35
N HIS A 116 8.88 16.36 -14.29
CA HIS A 116 10.02 15.58 -14.78
C HIS A 116 9.54 14.41 -15.66
N PRO A 117 8.88 14.67 -16.80
CA PRO A 117 8.28 13.61 -17.61
C PRO A 117 9.31 12.61 -18.14
N HIS A 118 10.55 13.06 -18.38
CA HIS A 118 11.68 12.22 -18.81
C HIS A 118 12.14 11.19 -17.76
N LEU A 119 11.72 11.35 -16.50
CA LEU A 119 11.99 10.42 -15.41
C LEU A 119 10.88 9.37 -15.25
N SER A 120 9.73 9.59 -15.86
CA SER A 120 8.65 8.61 -15.91
C SER A 120 8.96 7.55 -16.98
N PRO A 121 8.70 6.25 -16.73
CA PRO A 121 8.74 5.25 -17.79
C PRO A 121 7.68 5.56 -18.85
N GLU A 122 8.01 5.30 -20.12
CA GLU A 122 7.03 5.34 -21.21
C GLU A 122 5.81 4.49 -20.87
N GLU A 123 4.62 4.94 -21.24
CA GLU A 123 3.35 4.33 -20.85
C GLU A 123 2.99 3.03 -21.60
N THR A 124 3.98 2.37 -22.22
CA THR A 124 3.79 1.11 -22.94
C THR A 124 3.29 -0.02 -22.02
N TRP A 125 3.58 0.06 -20.72
CA TRP A 125 3.09 -0.83 -19.68
C TRP A 125 1.57 -0.89 -19.56
N LYS A 126 0.82 0.14 -19.99
CA LYS A 126 -0.65 0.14 -19.91
C LYS A 126 -1.26 -1.08 -20.63
N SER A 127 -0.66 -1.48 -21.74
CA SER A 127 -1.07 -2.67 -22.51
C SER A 127 -1.01 -3.98 -21.71
N LEU A 128 -0.18 -4.05 -20.66
CA LEU A 128 -0.05 -5.23 -19.81
C LEU A 128 -1.26 -5.48 -18.91
N PHE A 129 -2.05 -4.43 -18.64
CA PHE A 129 -3.21 -4.46 -17.75
C PHE A 129 -4.54 -4.43 -18.50
N THR A 130 -4.51 -4.49 -19.83
CA THR A 130 -5.70 -4.53 -20.69
C THR A 130 -5.86 -5.92 -21.31
N PRO A 131 -7.09 -6.46 -21.40
CA PRO A 131 -7.35 -7.69 -22.15
C PRO A 131 -6.83 -7.60 -23.58
N GLN A 132 -6.06 -8.61 -23.99
CA GLN A 132 -5.48 -8.65 -25.33
C GLN A 132 -6.54 -9.06 -26.36
N PRO A 133 -6.47 -8.53 -27.61
CA PRO A 133 -7.25 -9.04 -28.73
C PRO A 133 -7.06 -10.55 -28.91
N ARG A 134 -8.12 -11.28 -29.30
CA ARG A 134 -8.06 -12.74 -29.50
C ARG A 134 -7.05 -13.17 -30.57
N ASN A 135 -6.85 -12.34 -31.59
CA ASN A 135 -5.92 -12.59 -32.68
C ASN A 135 -4.96 -11.39 -32.79
N LEU A 136 -3.77 -11.54 -32.23
CA LEU A 136 -2.66 -10.61 -32.45
C LEU A 136 -1.93 -11.01 -33.74
N THR A 137 -1.55 -10.03 -34.53
CA THR A 137 -0.57 -10.22 -35.61
C THR A 137 0.80 -10.59 -35.01
N ALA A 138 1.69 -11.17 -35.83
CA ALA A 138 3.04 -11.51 -35.39
C ALA A 138 3.82 -10.28 -34.88
N GLU A 139 3.58 -9.11 -35.49
CA GLU A 139 4.20 -7.85 -35.11
C GLU A 139 3.69 -7.33 -33.75
N GLU A 140 2.37 -7.33 -33.55
CA GLU A 140 1.78 -6.95 -32.26
C GLU A 140 2.19 -7.92 -31.13
N GLY A 141 2.28 -9.22 -31.43
CA GLY A 141 2.79 -10.23 -30.50
C GLY A 141 4.24 -9.97 -30.11
N ALA A 142 5.11 -9.64 -31.07
CA ALA A 142 6.51 -9.29 -30.80
C ALA A 142 6.64 -7.97 -30.01
N ALA A 143 5.81 -6.96 -30.29
CA ALA A 143 5.77 -5.72 -29.55
C ALA A 143 5.35 -5.94 -28.09
N LEU A 144 4.28 -6.70 -27.84
CA LEU A 144 3.83 -7.06 -26.50
C LEU A 144 4.91 -7.84 -25.72
N GLN A 145 5.62 -8.75 -26.38
CA GLN A 145 6.72 -9.49 -25.77
C GLN A 145 7.85 -8.57 -25.32
N LYS A 146 8.23 -7.57 -26.15
CA LYS A 146 9.22 -6.55 -25.76
C LYS A 146 8.78 -5.75 -24.55
N VAL A 147 7.49 -5.39 -24.45
CA VAL A 147 6.95 -4.69 -23.27
C VAL A 147 7.05 -5.58 -22.02
N LYS A 148 6.71 -6.87 -22.12
CA LYS A 148 6.87 -7.82 -21.01
C LYS A 148 8.32 -7.97 -20.56
N GLU A 149 9.26 -8.00 -21.49
CA GLU A 149 10.70 -8.09 -21.19
C GLU A 149 11.22 -6.81 -20.51
N LYS A 150 10.71 -5.64 -20.91
CA LYS A 150 11.00 -4.36 -20.26
C LYS A 150 10.48 -4.29 -18.83
N HIS A 151 9.33 -4.90 -18.55
CA HIS A 151 8.67 -4.87 -17.24
C HIS A 151 8.77 -6.22 -16.51
N LYS A 152 9.97 -6.78 -16.43
CA LYS A 152 10.20 -8.15 -15.93
C LYS A 152 10.17 -8.31 -14.41
N LEU A 153 10.12 -7.24 -13.62
CA LEU A 153 10.20 -7.31 -12.14
C LEU A 153 8.86 -7.59 -11.45
N PHE A 154 7.74 -7.56 -12.19
CA PHE A 154 6.43 -7.90 -11.66
C PHE A 154 5.63 -8.75 -12.64
N THR A 155 4.53 -9.32 -12.17
CA THR A 155 3.56 -10.04 -13.01
C THR A 155 2.25 -9.25 -13.05
N PRO A 156 1.84 -8.69 -14.20
CA PRO A 156 0.58 -7.95 -14.29
C PRO A 156 -0.62 -8.90 -14.19
N SER A 157 -1.66 -8.48 -13.46
CA SER A 157 -2.95 -9.18 -13.41
C SER A 157 -4.01 -8.46 -14.24
N LEU A 158 -4.83 -9.25 -14.96
CA LEU A 158 -6.08 -8.78 -15.58
C LEU A 158 -7.29 -8.95 -14.67
N LYS A 159 -7.16 -9.70 -13.56
CA LYS A 159 -8.20 -9.83 -12.54
C LYS A 159 -8.11 -8.66 -11.55
N PRO A 160 -9.25 -8.18 -11.02
CA PRO A 160 -9.27 -7.19 -9.95
C PRO A 160 -8.51 -7.67 -8.71
N ALA A 161 -7.90 -6.73 -7.99
CA ALA A 161 -7.00 -7.04 -6.88
C ALA A 161 -7.63 -7.93 -5.79
N HIS A 162 -8.88 -7.66 -5.40
CA HIS A 162 -9.61 -8.46 -4.42
C HIS A 162 -9.83 -9.92 -4.85
N GLU A 163 -9.88 -10.22 -6.15
CA GLU A 163 -10.01 -11.59 -6.65
C GLU A 163 -8.67 -12.33 -6.64
N VAL A 164 -7.59 -11.65 -7.06
CA VAL A 164 -6.23 -12.21 -7.00
C VAL A 164 -5.85 -12.50 -5.56
N MET A 165 -6.22 -11.62 -4.62
CA MET A 165 -6.03 -11.83 -3.19
C MET A 165 -6.68 -13.14 -2.72
N LEU A 166 -7.93 -13.39 -3.11
CA LEU A 166 -8.63 -14.64 -2.79
C LEU A 166 -7.95 -15.87 -3.43
N ASP A 167 -7.51 -15.77 -4.68
CA ASP A 167 -6.77 -16.84 -5.37
C ASP A 167 -5.49 -17.20 -4.59
N LEU A 168 -4.69 -16.21 -4.22
CA LEU A 168 -3.46 -16.42 -3.43
C LEU A 168 -3.74 -17.02 -2.05
N LEU A 169 -4.83 -16.60 -1.38
CA LEU A 169 -5.23 -17.19 -0.10
C LEU A 169 -5.69 -18.65 -0.23
N ARG A 170 -6.27 -19.06 -1.38
CA ARG A 170 -6.59 -20.47 -1.65
C ARG A 170 -5.34 -21.30 -1.94
N GLU A 171 -4.41 -20.75 -2.71
CA GLU A 171 -3.18 -21.41 -3.15
C GLU A 171 -2.17 -21.62 -2.02
N ASN A 172 -2.23 -20.80 -0.97
CA ASN A 172 -1.36 -20.90 0.20
C ASN A 172 -2.05 -21.61 1.37
N GLU A 173 -1.23 -22.23 2.23
CA GLU A 173 -1.70 -22.82 3.49
C GLU A 173 -2.39 -21.76 4.36
N ALA A 174 -3.53 -22.11 4.96
CA ALA A 174 -4.25 -21.20 5.84
C ALA A 174 -3.37 -20.79 7.03
N GLY A 175 -3.41 -19.52 7.41
CA GLY A 175 -2.63 -18.97 8.50
C GLY A 175 -1.18 -18.62 8.15
N THR A 176 -0.79 -18.67 6.86
CA THR A 176 0.61 -18.38 6.45
C THR A 176 0.81 -17.04 5.73
N VAL A 177 -0.25 -16.44 5.19
CA VAL A 177 -0.17 -15.16 4.46
C VAL A 177 -0.63 -14.03 5.38
N THR A 178 0.20 -12.99 5.52
CA THR A 178 -0.17 -11.72 6.18
C THR A 178 -0.56 -10.70 5.12
N ILE A 179 -1.66 -9.98 5.31
CA ILE A 179 -1.99 -8.83 4.47
C ILE A 179 -1.51 -7.58 5.22
N VAL A 180 -0.70 -6.75 4.56
CA VAL A 180 -0.26 -5.44 5.04
C VAL A 180 -1.04 -4.41 4.25
N ALA A 181 -2.07 -3.83 4.87
CA ALA A 181 -2.93 -2.83 4.27
C ALA A 181 -2.49 -1.44 4.73
N VAL A 182 -2.00 -0.64 3.79
CA VAL A 182 -1.47 0.71 3.98
C VAL A 182 -2.26 1.77 3.22
N GLY A 183 -3.35 1.37 2.58
CA GLY A 183 -4.35 2.25 1.98
C GLY A 183 -5.78 1.97 2.47
N PRO A 184 -6.80 2.59 1.84
CA PRO A 184 -8.20 2.33 2.16
C PRO A 184 -8.57 0.85 2.04
N LEU A 185 -9.32 0.32 3.01
CA LEU A 185 -9.58 -1.13 3.13
C LEU A 185 -10.60 -1.69 2.12
N THR A 186 -10.89 -0.96 1.03
CA THR A 186 -11.93 -1.28 0.05
C THR A 186 -11.68 -2.63 -0.63
N ASN A 187 -10.45 -2.92 -1.06
CA ASN A 187 -10.11 -4.21 -1.66
C ASN A 187 -10.33 -5.38 -0.70
N LEU A 188 -9.98 -5.21 0.58
CA LEU A 188 -10.18 -6.22 1.61
C LEU A 188 -11.67 -6.43 1.89
N ALA A 189 -12.46 -5.35 1.98
CA ALA A 189 -13.91 -5.43 2.17
C ALA A 189 -14.60 -6.14 0.98
N LEU A 190 -14.16 -5.87 -0.25
CA LEU A 190 -14.62 -6.57 -1.46
C LEU A 190 -14.26 -8.06 -1.43
N ALA A 191 -13.01 -8.41 -1.09
CA ALA A 191 -12.57 -9.80 -0.99
C ALA A 191 -13.37 -10.56 0.07
N ALA A 192 -13.49 -9.97 1.26
CA ALA A 192 -14.23 -10.57 2.37
C ALA A 192 -15.73 -10.71 2.08
N ALA A 193 -16.34 -9.74 1.41
CA ALA A 193 -17.76 -9.82 1.04
C ALA A 193 -18.02 -10.87 -0.04
N LYS A 194 -17.07 -11.07 -0.96
CA LYS A 194 -17.17 -12.06 -2.02
C LYS A 194 -17.06 -13.49 -1.47
N GLU A 195 -16.00 -13.77 -0.69
CA GLU A 195 -15.73 -15.11 -0.15
C GLU A 195 -15.13 -15.02 1.27
N PRO A 196 -15.97 -14.83 2.31
CA PRO A 196 -15.49 -14.55 3.67
C PRO A 196 -14.63 -15.66 4.27
N GLU A 197 -14.99 -16.93 4.03
CA GLU A 197 -14.21 -18.08 4.52
C GLU A 197 -12.83 -18.20 3.87
N VAL A 198 -12.73 -17.85 2.58
CA VAL A 198 -11.44 -17.82 1.88
C VAL A 198 -10.61 -16.66 2.39
N PHE A 199 -11.20 -15.46 2.53
CA PHE A 199 -10.53 -14.29 3.07
C PHE A 199 -9.97 -14.56 4.48
N LEU A 200 -10.77 -15.22 5.33
CA LEU A 200 -10.34 -15.59 6.67
C LEU A 200 -9.14 -16.53 6.69
N ARG A 201 -8.77 -17.22 5.61
CA ARG A 201 -7.53 -18.02 5.59
C ARG A 201 -6.26 -17.20 5.86
N VAL A 202 -6.31 -15.88 5.78
CA VAL A 202 -5.23 -14.98 6.20
C VAL A 202 -4.75 -15.28 7.62
N LYS A 203 -3.45 -15.10 7.86
CA LYS A 203 -2.82 -15.18 9.18
C LYS A 203 -3.30 -14.03 10.06
N GLU A 204 -3.09 -12.83 9.57
CA GLU A 204 -3.44 -11.55 10.20
C GLU A 204 -3.49 -10.46 9.14
N VAL A 205 -4.24 -9.39 9.42
CA VAL A 205 -4.21 -8.15 8.64
C VAL A 205 -3.52 -7.09 9.48
N VAL A 206 -2.39 -6.58 8.98
CA VAL A 206 -1.67 -5.45 9.56
C VAL A 206 -2.21 -4.20 8.87
N VAL A 207 -2.79 -3.28 9.63
CA VAL A 207 -3.47 -2.09 9.10
C VAL A 207 -2.72 -0.85 9.54
N MET A 208 -2.21 -0.06 8.59
CA MET A 208 -1.90 1.34 8.85
C MET A 208 -3.20 2.13 8.71
N GLY A 209 -3.66 2.69 9.82
CA GLY A 209 -4.85 3.53 9.81
C GLY A 209 -5.46 3.71 11.19
N GLY A 210 -6.41 4.64 11.27
CA GLY A 210 -7.12 4.99 12.51
C GLY A 210 -6.30 5.87 13.46
N ALA A 211 -7.00 6.47 14.41
CA ALA A 211 -6.44 7.20 15.55
C ALA A 211 -7.30 6.84 16.77
N ILE A 212 -6.68 6.38 17.86
CA ILE A 212 -7.38 5.82 19.01
C ILE A 212 -7.46 6.84 20.15
N ASP A 213 -6.31 7.23 20.69
CA ASP A 213 -6.14 8.19 21.78
C ASP A 213 -5.41 9.47 21.29
N ALA A 214 -5.41 9.69 19.97
CA ALA A 214 -4.79 10.81 19.28
C ALA A 214 -5.78 11.49 18.32
N PRO A 215 -5.59 12.79 17.99
CA PRO A 215 -6.38 13.44 16.96
C PRO A 215 -6.13 12.79 15.60
N GLY A 216 -7.17 12.78 14.75
CA GLY A 216 -7.04 12.40 13.36
C GLY A 216 -6.25 13.42 12.51
N ASN A 217 -5.77 12.98 11.35
CA ASN A 217 -5.03 13.82 10.40
C ASN A 217 -5.92 14.38 9.26
N MET A 218 -7.15 13.86 9.09
CA MET A 218 -8.12 14.37 8.12
C MET A 218 -9.24 15.16 8.77
N THR A 219 -9.80 14.62 9.84
CA THR A 219 -10.70 15.32 10.74
C THR A 219 -10.14 15.19 12.16
N PRO A 220 -10.63 15.97 13.15
CA PRO A 220 -10.19 15.78 14.52
C PRO A 220 -10.38 14.35 15.05
N GLY A 221 -11.28 13.55 14.46
CA GLY A 221 -11.55 12.16 14.88
C GLY A 221 -11.20 11.08 13.86
N ALA A 222 -10.68 11.43 12.67
CA ALA A 222 -10.47 10.46 11.60
C ALA A 222 -9.08 10.57 10.95
N GLU A 223 -8.46 9.41 10.80
CA GLU A 223 -7.27 9.18 10.00
C GLU A 223 -7.64 8.92 8.54
N PHE A 224 -6.77 9.33 7.60
CA PHE A 224 -7.00 9.31 6.16
C PHE A 224 -7.50 7.99 5.57
N ASN A 225 -6.78 6.88 5.73
CA ASN A 225 -7.14 5.59 5.13
C ASN A 225 -8.51 5.11 5.60
N THR A 226 -8.78 5.29 6.90
CA THR A 226 -10.08 4.95 7.48
C THR A 226 -11.17 5.88 6.97
N TYR A 227 -10.91 7.19 6.88
CA TYR A 227 -11.85 8.21 6.41
C TYR A 227 -12.19 8.08 4.92
N ALA A 228 -11.23 7.65 4.11
CA ALA A 228 -11.36 7.49 2.67
C ALA A 228 -12.36 6.38 2.28
N ASP A 229 -12.52 5.35 3.12
CA ASP A 229 -13.62 4.39 3.04
C ASP A 229 -13.97 3.84 4.43
N SER A 230 -14.76 4.63 5.17
CA SER A 230 -15.16 4.28 6.55
C SER A 230 -16.00 3.00 6.59
N ILE A 231 -16.80 2.79 5.53
CA ILE A 231 -17.66 1.61 5.38
C ILE A 231 -16.83 0.36 5.13
N ALA A 232 -15.85 0.39 4.23
CA ALA A 232 -14.94 -0.74 4.04
C ALA A 232 -14.20 -1.07 5.34
N SER A 233 -13.70 -0.05 6.03
CA SER A 233 -12.99 -0.22 7.30
C SER A 233 -13.89 -0.88 8.37
N ALA A 234 -15.11 -0.37 8.57
CA ALA A 234 -16.08 -0.94 9.48
C ALA A 234 -16.42 -2.41 9.14
N ARG A 235 -16.55 -2.74 7.85
CA ARG A 235 -16.81 -4.10 7.41
C ARG A 235 -15.65 -5.05 7.70
N VAL A 236 -14.41 -4.64 7.43
CA VAL A 236 -13.23 -5.47 7.75
C VAL A 236 -13.11 -5.67 9.27
N PHE A 237 -13.31 -4.62 10.06
CA PHE A 237 -13.27 -4.69 11.53
C PHE A 237 -14.39 -5.56 12.10
N ALA A 238 -15.57 -5.59 11.49
CA ALA A 238 -16.67 -6.48 11.91
C ALA A 238 -16.27 -7.96 11.90
N LEU A 239 -15.32 -8.40 11.05
CA LEU A 239 -14.84 -9.78 11.01
C LEU A 239 -14.01 -10.18 12.24
N THR A 240 -13.58 -9.21 13.06
CA THR A 240 -12.93 -9.48 14.35
C THR A 240 -13.94 -9.91 15.43
N SER A 241 -15.23 -9.64 15.22
CA SER A 241 -16.31 -9.99 16.14
C SER A 241 -16.66 -11.48 16.07
N ALA A 242 -17.13 -12.02 17.21
CA ALA A 242 -17.74 -13.35 17.26
C ALA A 242 -19.02 -13.44 16.42
N ASN A 243 -19.70 -12.31 16.24
CA ASN A 243 -20.91 -12.18 15.45
C ASN A 243 -20.81 -10.93 14.57
N PRO A 244 -20.14 -11.05 13.40
CA PRO A 244 -19.89 -9.91 12.51
C PRO A 244 -21.16 -9.18 12.08
N HIS A 245 -22.28 -9.91 11.94
CA HIS A 245 -23.57 -9.32 11.58
C HIS A 245 -24.03 -8.23 12.57
N LEU A 246 -23.74 -8.38 13.87
CA LEU A 246 -24.11 -7.41 14.91
C LEU A 246 -23.21 -6.17 14.95
N THR A 247 -22.08 -6.21 14.24
CA THR A 247 -21.08 -5.14 14.22
C THR A 247 -20.92 -4.53 12.83
N MET A 248 -21.81 -4.86 11.90
CA MET A 248 -21.84 -4.24 10.56
C MET A 248 -22.18 -2.75 10.67
N PRO A 249 -21.59 -1.90 9.82
CA PRO A 249 -21.99 -0.49 9.75
C PRO A 249 -23.48 -0.36 9.35
N PRO A 250 -24.18 0.67 9.84
CA PRO A 250 -25.56 0.92 9.47
C PRO A 250 -25.70 1.12 7.96
N ALA A 251 -26.79 0.61 7.38
CA ALA A 251 -27.09 0.85 5.97
C ALA A 251 -27.37 2.35 5.74
N ILE A 252 -26.59 2.98 4.86
CA ILE A 252 -26.83 4.37 4.46
C ILE A 252 -28.02 4.37 3.49
N SER A 253 -29.21 4.74 3.98
CA SER A 253 -30.50 4.61 3.28
C SER A 253 -30.59 5.34 1.94
N ASN A 254 -29.70 6.31 1.68
CA ASN A 254 -29.78 7.21 0.53
C ASN A 254 -28.72 6.97 -0.53
N ASN A 255 -27.75 6.05 -0.31
CA ASN A 255 -26.73 5.75 -1.31
C ASN A 255 -26.85 4.33 -1.85
N LYS A 256 -27.14 4.21 -3.15
CA LYS A 256 -27.25 2.93 -3.87
C LYS A 256 -25.89 2.43 -4.39
N LYS A 257 -24.79 3.17 -4.18
CA LYS A 257 -23.45 2.71 -4.54
C LYS A 257 -23.11 1.45 -3.73
N GLN A 258 -22.69 0.41 -4.46
CA GLN A 258 -22.19 -0.91 -4.02
C GLN A 258 -22.58 -1.37 -2.60
N GLN A 259 -23.85 -1.71 -2.39
CA GLN A 259 -24.26 -2.42 -1.18
C GLN A 259 -23.74 -3.86 -1.22
N LEU A 260 -22.64 -4.11 -0.50
CA LEU A 260 -22.11 -5.45 -0.30
C LEU A 260 -23.01 -6.25 0.66
N PRO A 261 -23.23 -7.55 0.40
CA PRO A 261 -24.10 -8.38 1.23
C PRO A 261 -23.60 -8.46 2.69
N PRO A 262 -24.47 -8.68 3.68
CA PRO A 262 -24.03 -8.93 5.05
C PRO A 262 -23.17 -10.20 5.14
N TYR A 263 -22.29 -10.26 6.13
CA TYR A 263 -21.54 -11.50 6.40
C TYR A 263 -22.47 -12.60 6.97
N PRO A 264 -22.13 -13.88 6.74
CA PRO A 264 -22.80 -15.00 7.39
C PRO A 264 -22.83 -14.86 8.92
N GLU A 265 -23.89 -15.38 9.56
CA GLU A 265 -24.03 -15.37 11.03
C GLU A 265 -22.91 -16.13 11.76
N LYS A 266 -22.33 -17.14 11.09
CA LYS A 266 -21.25 -17.97 11.61
C LYS A 266 -20.12 -18.02 10.60
N LEU A 267 -18.92 -17.66 11.05
CA LEU A 267 -17.68 -17.80 10.32
C LEU A 267 -16.76 -18.80 11.05
N SER A 268 -15.90 -19.49 10.30
CA SER A 268 -15.01 -20.52 10.86
C SER A 268 -14.03 -19.99 11.91
N LYS A 269 -13.62 -18.72 11.80
CA LYS A 269 -12.81 -18.02 12.79
C LYS A 269 -12.99 -16.50 12.69
N ARG A 270 -12.46 -15.80 13.69
CA ARG A 270 -12.37 -14.33 13.69
C ARG A 270 -11.12 -13.89 12.93
N LEU A 271 -11.22 -12.74 12.29
CA LEU A 271 -10.07 -12.06 11.71
C LEU A 271 -9.16 -11.54 12.84
N THR A 272 -7.85 -11.70 12.68
CA THR A 272 -6.86 -11.02 13.53
C THR A 272 -6.42 -9.74 12.82
N ILE A 273 -6.68 -8.59 13.43
CA ILE A 273 -6.19 -7.29 12.97
C ILE A 273 -5.09 -6.80 13.92
N LYS A 274 -3.99 -6.30 13.36
CA LYS A 274 -2.99 -5.51 14.08
C LYS A 274 -3.04 -4.09 13.56
N LEU A 275 -3.61 -3.21 14.36
CA LEU A 275 -3.76 -1.81 14.02
C LEU A 275 -2.49 -1.05 14.38
N PHE A 276 -2.01 -0.25 13.43
CA PHE A 276 -0.93 0.71 13.59
C PHE A 276 -1.52 2.11 13.41
N PRO A 277 -2.16 2.66 14.46
CA PRO A 277 -2.83 3.95 14.38
C PRO A 277 -1.84 5.11 14.43
N LEU A 278 -2.34 6.34 14.22
CA LEU A 278 -1.55 7.58 14.33
C LEU A 278 -0.80 7.67 15.66
N ASP A 279 -1.41 7.22 16.75
CA ASP A 279 -0.83 7.15 18.10
C ASP A 279 0.54 6.46 18.12
N THR A 280 0.74 5.48 17.24
CA THR A 280 1.97 4.70 17.14
C THR A 280 2.86 5.21 16.00
N THR A 281 2.25 5.49 14.85
CA THR A 281 3.00 5.80 13.63
C THR A 281 3.61 7.20 13.64
N GLU A 282 2.97 8.19 14.29
CA GLU A 282 3.49 9.56 14.38
C GLU A 282 4.81 9.65 15.18
N LEU A 283 5.09 8.66 16.01
CA LEU A 283 6.33 8.58 16.80
C LEU A 283 7.54 8.15 15.96
N HIS A 284 7.32 7.62 14.76
CA HIS A 284 8.35 7.08 13.89
C HIS A 284 8.62 8.05 12.74
N VAL A 285 9.64 8.89 12.92
CA VAL A 285 9.96 9.96 11.98
C VAL A 285 11.29 9.70 11.32
N LEU A 286 11.36 9.86 10.00
CA LEU A 286 12.59 10.07 9.25
C LEU A 286 12.99 11.55 9.39
N PRO A 287 14.01 11.89 10.19
CA PRO A 287 14.42 13.27 10.34
C PRO A 287 15.00 13.79 9.03
N LYS A 288 14.63 15.00 8.65
CA LYS A 288 15.13 15.62 7.40
C LYS A 288 16.66 15.67 7.36
N ALA A 289 17.29 16.05 8.47
CA ALA A 289 18.75 16.12 8.58
C ALA A 289 19.41 14.75 8.36
N MET A 290 18.84 13.68 8.92
CA MET A 290 19.34 12.31 8.72
C MET A 290 19.26 11.91 7.25
N TYR A 291 18.15 12.26 6.58
CA TYR A 291 17.97 12.02 5.16
C TYR A 291 19.00 12.81 4.32
N GLU A 292 19.15 14.11 4.58
CA GLU A 292 20.12 14.98 3.88
C GLU A 292 21.56 14.48 4.06
N ASP A 293 21.95 14.08 5.27
CA ASP A 293 23.27 13.50 5.53
C ASP A 293 23.48 12.22 4.72
N TYR A 294 22.47 11.34 4.65
CA TYR A 294 22.56 10.07 3.94
C TYR A 294 22.72 10.24 2.43
N ILE A 295 21.93 11.10 1.78
CA ILE A 295 22.00 11.29 0.33
C ILE A 295 23.30 11.97 -0.13
N ASN A 296 23.98 12.68 0.77
CA ASN A 296 25.27 13.32 0.51
C ASN A 296 26.47 12.37 0.69
N LEU A 297 26.26 11.12 1.14
CA LEU A 297 27.32 10.13 1.27
C LEU A 297 27.91 9.77 -0.10
N LYS A 298 29.25 9.80 -0.20
CA LYS A 298 29.97 9.44 -1.44
C LYS A 298 29.53 8.09 -2.06
N PRO A 299 29.28 7.01 -1.29
CA PRO A 299 28.83 5.73 -1.84
C PRO A 299 27.42 5.73 -2.45
N ILE A 300 26.62 6.78 -2.22
CA ILE A 300 25.24 6.90 -2.72
C ILE A 300 25.16 7.85 -3.92
N LYS A 301 26.20 8.66 -4.16
CA LYS A 301 26.23 9.60 -5.29
C LYS A 301 26.04 8.88 -6.64
N GLY A 302 25.05 9.32 -7.41
CA GLY A 302 24.69 8.74 -8.71
C GLY A 302 23.75 7.53 -8.63
N SER A 303 23.28 7.15 -7.45
CA SER A 303 22.25 6.12 -7.27
C SER A 303 20.94 6.57 -7.90
N PRO A 304 20.42 5.86 -8.93
CA PRO A 304 19.16 6.23 -9.57
C PRO A 304 17.99 6.29 -8.61
N ILE A 305 17.96 5.41 -7.60
CA ILE A 305 16.88 5.41 -6.62
C ILE A 305 16.98 6.60 -5.67
N ALA A 306 18.19 6.95 -5.21
CA ALA A 306 18.40 8.11 -4.33
C ALA A 306 18.05 9.42 -5.05
N GLU A 307 18.43 9.55 -6.32
CA GLU A 307 18.08 10.73 -7.14
C GLU A 307 16.56 10.84 -7.33
N TRP A 308 15.89 9.73 -7.64
CA TRP A 308 14.44 9.73 -7.82
C TRP A 308 13.68 10.00 -6.52
N THR A 309 14.06 9.36 -5.42
CA THR A 309 13.42 9.58 -4.12
C THR A 309 13.62 11.01 -3.62
N SER A 310 14.76 11.63 -3.93
CA SER A 310 15.02 13.03 -3.56
C SER A 310 14.00 13.99 -4.13
N LEU A 311 13.50 13.75 -5.35
CA LEU A 311 12.56 14.65 -6.00
C LEU A 311 11.25 14.79 -5.22
N PHE A 312 10.70 13.67 -4.75
CA PHE A 312 9.44 13.69 -4.01
C PHE A 312 9.66 13.92 -2.51
N LEU A 313 10.72 13.40 -1.90
CA LEU A 313 11.00 13.62 -0.47
C LEU A 313 11.31 15.09 -0.18
N ASP A 314 12.08 15.78 -1.03
CA ASP A 314 12.34 17.22 -0.85
C ASP A 314 11.05 18.03 -0.96
N ALA A 315 10.15 17.65 -1.87
CA ALA A 315 8.83 18.27 -2.00
C ALA A 315 7.98 18.05 -0.74
N THR A 316 7.97 16.83 -0.20
CA THR A 316 7.26 16.48 1.04
C THR A 316 7.82 17.22 2.25
N PHE A 317 9.15 17.30 2.43
CA PHE A 317 9.72 18.06 3.53
C PHE A 317 9.36 19.56 3.46
N LYS A 318 9.37 20.14 2.26
CA LYS A 318 8.92 21.53 2.04
C LYS A 318 7.44 21.70 2.36
N LYS A 319 6.59 20.73 1.95
CA LYS A 319 5.16 20.74 2.24
C LYS A 319 4.90 20.66 3.75
N ASN A 320 5.53 19.72 4.45
CA ASN A 320 5.41 19.57 5.90
C ASN A 320 5.80 20.87 6.64
N ALA A 321 6.92 21.48 6.27
CA ALA A 321 7.35 22.75 6.84
C ALA A 321 6.35 23.89 6.56
N SER A 322 5.67 23.88 5.41
CA SER A 322 4.65 24.89 5.08
C SER A 322 3.34 24.73 5.87
N LEU A 323 3.00 23.51 6.29
CA LEU A 323 1.80 23.21 7.07
C LEU A 323 1.97 23.52 8.56
N ASN A 324 3.21 23.48 9.05
CA ASN A 324 3.54 23.87 10.42
C ASN A 324 4.73 24.85 10.47
N PRO A 325 4.54 26.12 10.08
CA PRO A 325 5.64 27.10 9.99
C PRO A 325 6.30 27.42 11.34
N GLN A 326 5.64 27.09 12.46
CA GLN A 326 6.15 27.31 13.82
C GLN A 326 6.88 26.08 14.37
N GLN A 327 6.92 24.97 13.64
CA GLN A 327 7.63 23.78 14.07
C GLN A 327 9.13 24.08 14.18
N ASP A 328 9.74 23.58 15.25
CA ASP A 328 11.18 23.56 15.41
C ASP A 328 11.82 22.86 14.18
N PRO A 329 12.67 23.54 13.40
CA PRO A 329 13.31 22.95 12.22
C PRO A 329 14.12 21.69 12.53
N THR A 330 14.61 21.53 13.76
CA THR A 330 15.33 20.31 14.19
C THR A 330 14.41 19.10 14.38
N LYS A 331 13.09 19.33 14.47
CA LYS A 331 12.05 18.31 14.51
C LYS A 331 11.37 18.10 13.16
N ALA A 332 11.86 18.75 12.09
CA ALA A 332 11.36 18.54 10.75
C ALA A 332 11.66 17.12 10.28
N GLY A 333 10.65 16.45 9.75
CA GLY A 333 10.77 15.09 9.28
C GLY A 333 9.54 14.61 8.54
N LEU A 334 9.58 13.34 8.16
CA LEU A 334 8.48 12.62 7.56
C LEU A 334 8.10 11.48 8.50
N GLN A 335 6.85 11.47 8.96
CA GLN A 335 6.29 10.31 9.66
C GLN A 335 6.28 9.12 8.70
N LEU A 336 6.78 7.97 9.18
CA LEU A 336 6.87 6.71 8.45
C LEU A 336 5.71 5.82 8.87
N HIS A 337 4.51 6.19 8.46
CA HIS A 337 3.28 5.48 8.74
C HIS A 337 3.28 4.07 8.12
N ASP A 338 3.45 4.00 6.80
CA ASP A 338 3.36 2.74 6.06
C ASP A 338 4.60 1.87 6.27
N PRO A 339 5.84 2.41 6.24
CA PRO A 339 7.05 1.61 6.47
C PRO A 339 7.07 0.91 7.81
N LEU A 340 6.41 1.45 8.85
CA LEU A 340 6.35 0.79 10.15
C LEU A 340 5.63 -0.55 10.09
N THR A 341 4.60 -0.68 9.26
CA THR A 341 3.87 -1.95 9.07
C THR A 341 4.71 -3.00 8.33
N ILE A 342 5.53 -2.57 7.37
CA ILE A 342 6.50 -3.43 6.70
C ILE A 342 7.62 -3.83 7.64
N TRP A 343 8.09 -2.91 8.49
CA TRP A 343 9.05 -3.22 9.55
C TRP A 343 8.48 -4.27 10.52
N TYR A 344 7.21 -4.15 10.89
CA TYR A 344 6.52 -5.19 11.65
C TYR A 344 6.49 -6.52 10.87
N ALA A 345 6.16 -6.54 9.58
CA ALA A 345 6.16 -7.75 8.78
C ALA A 345 7.54 -8.43 8.70
N LEU A 346 8.62 -7.64 8.65
CA LEU A 346 10.00 -8.13 8.68
C LEU A 346 10.36 -8.80 10.01
N CYS A 347 9.93 -8.23 11.12
CA CYS A 347 10.33 -8.66 12.46
C CYS A 347 9.15 -9.06 13.36
N SER A 348 8.11 -9.67 12.78
CA SER A 348 6.84 -9.95 13.45
C SER A 348 6.96 -10.87 14.67
N GLY A 349 8.01 -11.70 14.72
CA GLY A 349 8.35 -12.57 15.85
C GLY A 349 9.19 -11.90 16.95
N ASN A 350 9.57 -10.64 16.80
CA ASN A 350 10.35 -9.92 17.79
C ASN A 350 9.50 -9.60 19.03
N SER A 351 9.92 -10.08 20.21
CA SER A 351 9.22 -9.88 21.48
C SER A 351 9.16 -8.43 21.98
N ALA A 352 9.90 -7.53 21.33
CA ALA A 352 9.86 -6.09 21.60
C ALA A 352 8.51 -5.47 21.18
N TRP A 353 7.81 -6.04 20.20
CA TRP A 353 6.46 -5.61 19.85
C TRP A 353 5.50 -5.86 21.02
N LYS A 354 4.81 -4.82 21.46
CA LYS A 354 3.77 -4.87 22.48
C LYS A 354 2.46 -4.42 21.85
N PHE A 355 1.46 -5.30 21.88
CA PHE A 355 0.11 -5.00 21.43
C PHE A 355 -0.82 -5.00 22.63
N LYS A 356 -1.79 -4.09 22.62
CA LYS A 356 -2.91 -4.06 23.55
C LYS A 356 -4.15 -4.56 22.81
N GLU A 357 -4.88 -5.49 23.42
CA GLU A 357 -6.12 -6.02 22.85
C GLU A 357 -7.29 -5.10 23.25
N GLU A 358 -8.02 -4.59 22.26
CA GLU A 358 -9.14 -3.66 22.45
C GLU A 358 -10.29 -3.98 21.48
N ASP A 359 -11.53 -3.69 21.89
CA ASP A 359 -12.70 -3.70 21.00
C ASP A 359 -12.75 -2.37 20.24
N VAL A 360 -12.14 -2.36 19.05
CA VAL A 360 -12.09 -1.18 18.18
C VAL A 360 -13.19 -1.27 17.12
N ARG A 361 -13.93 -0.18 16.93
CA ARG A 361 -14.98 -0.05 15.92
C ARG A 361 -14.81 1.23 15.13
N VAL A 362 -15.35 1.24 13.91
CA VAL A 362 -15.30 2.39 13.01
C VAL A 362 -16.66 3.06 13.01
N GLU A 363 -16.69 4.36 13.31
CA GLU A 363 -17.88 5.20 13.17
C GLU A 363 -18.08 5.55 11.69
N THR A 364 -19.30 5.41 11.16
CA THR A 364 -19.57 5.60 9.74
C THR A 364 -20.72 6.57 9.46
N SER A 365 -21.34 7.13 10.51
CA SER A 365 -22.59 7.87 10.45
C SER A 365 -22.55 9.21 11.18
N GLY A 366 -21.63 9.37 12.13
CA GLY A 366 -21.44 10.59 12.90
C GLY A 366 -21.10 11.77 11.99
N GLN A 367 -21.79 12.90 12.18
CA GLN A 367 -21.52 14.12 11.41
C GLN A 367 -20.09 14.64 11.58
N TRP A 368 -19.52 14.47 12.78
CA TRP A 368 -18.21 15.04 13.17
C TRP A 368 -17.11 13.99 13.40
N THR A 369 -17.49 12.72 13.47
CA THR A 369 -16.64 11.62 13.96
C THR A 369 -16.59 10.45 12.99
N ARG A 370 -17.11 10.62 11.77
CA ARG A 370 -16.90 9.67 10.67
C ARG A 370 -15.45 9.73 10.20
#